data_AF-E7A953-F1
#
_entry.id   AF-E7A953-F1
#
_cell.length_a   1.000
_cell.length_b   1.000
_cell.length_c   1.000
_cell.angle_alpha   90.00
_cell.angle_beta   90.00
_cell.angle_gamma   90.00
#
_symmetry.space_group_name_H-M   'P 1'
#
loop_
_entity.id
_entity.type
_entity.pdbx_description
1 polymer ?
#
loop_
_entity_poly.entity_id
_entity_poly.type
_entity_poly.pdbx_seq_one_letter_code
_entity_poly.pdbx_strand_id
1 'polypeptide(L)'
;MLIFGHPQIPCPPFKTVSEIAQIAQITNDTIVYFYAHLENACDLARHCTQERVKYAVFVNSLLEYALMVNFKPSYLLVNNHPQDYQSLANDYLLDARILWIVENQVHLEEALKMRIDGVIFRKFLNL
;
A
#
# COMPACT_ATOMS: atom_id res chain seq x y z
N MET A 1 -12.57 6.90 4.12
CA MET A 1 -12.07 5.87 3.19
C MET A 1 -11.32 6.56 2.05
N LEU A 2 -10.17 6.03 1.66
CA LEU A 2 -9.38 6.48 0.52
C LEU A 2 -9.77 5.72 -0.75
N ILE A 3 -9.66 6.36 -1.92
CA ILE A 3 -9.94 5.73 -3.21
C ILE A 3 -8.84 6.15 -4.19
N PHE A 4 -8.05 5.18 -4.66
CA PHE A 4 -6.95 5.40 -5.61
C PHE A 4 -7.25 4.74 -6.95
N GLY A 5 -7.10 5.48 -8.05
CA GLY A 5 -7.28 4.97 -9.41
C GLY A 5 -8.70 5.07 -9.98
N HIS A 6 -9.61 5.78 -9.31
CA HIS A 6 -10.91 6.10 -9.88
C HIS A 6 -10.79 7.27 -10.88
N PRO A 7 -11.35 7.19 -12.11
CA PRO A 7 -11.12 8.21 -13.16
C PRO A 7 -11.54 9.64 -12.79
N GLN A 8 -12.49 9.79 -11.88
CA GLN A 8 -13.02 11.09 -11.45
C GLN A 8 -12.45 11.60 -10.12
N ILE A 9 -11.59 10.83 -9.44
CA ILE A 9 -11.01 11.20 -8.14
C ILE A 9 -9.51 11.43 -8.34
N PRO A 10 -9.03 12.68 -8.23
CA PRO A 10 -7.61 12.97 -8.29
C PRO A 10 -6.86 12.25 -7.18
N CYS A 11 -5.76 11.59 -7.53
CA CYS A 11 -4.89 10.95 -6.55
C CYS A 11 -3.44 10.90 -7.07
N PRO A 12 -2.44 10.87 -6.16
CA PRO A 12 -1.05 10.61 -6.53
C PRO A 12 -0.90 9.30 -7.32
N PRO A 13 -0.05 9.26 -8.36
CA PRO A 13 0.27 8.01 -9.03
C PRO A 13 1.04 7.06 -8.11
N PHE A 14 0.93 5.76 -8.38
CA PHE A 14 1.72 4.72 -7.75
C PHE A 14 2.72 4.17 -8.75
N LYS A 15 3.98 4.01 -8.34
CA LYS A 15 5.04 3.46 -9.20
C LYS A 15 5.78 2.35 -8.49
N THR A 16 5.89 1.20 -9.16
CA THR A 16 6.61 0.05 -8.64
C THR A 16 8.11 0.29 -8.66
N VAL A 17 8.82 -0.18 -7.64
CA VAL A 17 10.28 -0.20 -7.57
C VAL A 17 10.78 -1.56 -7.07
N SER A 18 11.99 -1.94 -7.44
CA SER A 18 12.67 -3.15 -6.95
C SER A 18 14.07 -2.87 -6.40
N GLU A 19 14.56 -1.64 -6.54
CA GLU A 19 15.90 -1.22 -6.10
C GLU A 19 15.91 0.26 -5.70
N ILE A 20 16.82 0.63 -4.80
CA ILE A 20 16.93 2.00 -4.27
C ILE A 20 17.24 3.01 -5.39
N ALA A 21 18.04 2.62 -6.39
CA ALA A 21 18.41 3.50 -7.50
C ALA A 21 17.21 4.03 -8.30
N GLN A 22 16.11 3.26 -8.37
CA GLN A 22 14.88 3.68 -9.04
C GLN A 22 14.14 4.78 -8.28
N ILE A 23 14.23 4.80 -6.95
CA ILE A 23 13.55 5.79 -6.09
C ILE A 23 14.07 7.19 -6.39
N ALA A 24 15.37 7.35 -6.62
CA ALA A 24 16.00 8.63 -6.96
C ALA A 24 15.51 9.25 -8.27
N GLN A 25 14.89 8.46 -9.15
CA GLN A 25 14.34 8.90 -10.43
C GLN A 25 12.83 9.23 -10.36
N ILE A 26 12.25 9.17 -9.17
CA ILE A 26 10.80 9.36 -8.95
C ILE A 26 10.56 10.73 -8.33
N THR A 27 9.53 11.40 -8.81
CA THR A 27 9.11 12.72 -8.32
C THR A 27 8.36 12.59 -6.98
N ASN A 28 8.46 13.61 -6.14
CA ASN A 28 7.89 13.61 -4.78
C ASN A 28 6.35 13.51 -4.73
N ASP A 29 5.66 13.74 -5.84
CA ASP A 29 4.21 13.59 -5.98
C ASP A 29 3.77 12.15 -6.30
N THR A 30 4.72 11.23 -6.50
CA THR A 30 4.47 9.81 -6.76
C THR A 30 4.65 8.98 -5.49
N ILE A 31 3.75 8.05 -5.24
CA ILE A 31 3.90 7.05 -4.17
C ILE A 31 4.67 5.87 -4.74
N VAL A 32 5.83 5.55 -4.16
CA VAL A 32 6.55 4.33 -4.54
C VAL A 32 5.90 3.12 -3.89
N TYR A 33 5.90 1.97 -4.55
CA TYR A 33 5.52 0.72 -3.90
C TYR A 33 6.39 -0.43 -4.37
N PHE A 34 6.47 -1.46 -3.53
CA PHE A 34 7.23 -2.67 -3.81
C PHE A 34 6.61 -3.86 -3.08
N TYR A 35 7.08 -5.06 -3.39
CA TYR A 35 6.57 -6.29 -2.78
C TYR A 35 7.41 -6.67 -1.56
N ALA A 36 6.75 -7.11 -0.49
CA ALA A 36 7.41 -7.54 0.73
C ALA A 36 8.27 -8.82 0.56
N HIS A 37 8.02 -9.61 -0.48
CA HIS A 37 8.79 -10.83 -0.77
C HIS A 37 10.14 -10.56 -1.46
N LEU A 38 10.42 -9.32 -1.86
CA LEU A 38 11.74 -8.98 -2.42
C LEU A 38 12.81 -9.18 -1.35
N GLU A 39 13.95 -9.79 -1.72
CA GLU A 39 15.06 -10.03 -0.79
C GLU A 39 15.54 -8.73 -0.11
N ASN A 40 15.48 -7.61 -0.82
CA ASN A 40 15.86 -6.28 -0.35
C ASN A 40 14.69 -5.42 0.16
N ALA A 41 13.48 -5.99 0.38
CA ALA A 41 12.30 -5.23 0.79
C ALA A 41 12.52 -4.42 2.07
N CYS A 42 13.22 -4.99 3.06
CA CYS A 42 13.57 -4.30 4.30
C CYS A 42 14.51 -3.10 4.06
N ASP A 43 15.43 -3.20 3.10
CA ASP A 43 16.35 -2.11 2.77
C ASP A 43 15.63 -1.00 2.00
N LEU A 44 14.72 -1.36 1.09
CA LEU A 44 13.83 -0.41 0.41
C LEU A 44 12.96 0.35 1.42
N ALA A 45 12.34 -0.37 2.35
CA ALA A 45 11.51 0.22 3.39
C ALA A 45 12.32 1.16 4.30
N ARG A 46 13.49 0.70 4.78
CA ARG A 46 14.40 1.51 5.60
C ARG A 46 14.80 2.81 4.89
N HIS A 47 15.19 2.70 3.62
CA HIS A 47 15.56 3.86 2.81
C HIS A 47 14.40 4.84 2.67
N CYS A 48 13.20 4.36 2.33
CA CYS A 48 12.02 5.22 2.20
C CYS A 48 11.69 5.94 3.51
N THR A 49 11.76 5.24 4.65
CA THR A 49 11.49 5.82 5.96
C THR A 49 12.52 6.87 6.36
N GLN A 50 13.81 6.62 6.12
CA GLN A 50 14.90 7.54 6.45
C GLN A 50 14.83 8.82 5.60
N GLU A 51 14.61 8.66 4.29
CA GLU A 51 14.54 9.77 3.33
C GLU A 51 13.13 10.41 3.25
N ARG A 52 12.19 9.95 4.08
CA ARG A 52 10.79 10.42 4.13
C ARG A 52 10.07 10.32 2.78
N VAL A 53 10.43 9.32 1.98
CA VAL A 53 9.73 8.97 0.75
C VAL A 53 8.41 8.33 1.12
N LYS A 54 7.31 8.84 0.58
CA LYS A 54 5.99 8.25 0.80
C LYS A 54 5.88 6.94 0.03
N TYR A 55 5.61 5.84 0.73
CA TYR A 55 5.63 4.52 0.12
C TYR A 55 4.49 3.60 0.59
N ALA A 56 4.23 2.58 -0.23
CA ALA A 56 3.35 1.48 0.06
C ALA A 56 4.09 0.15 -0.05
N VAL A 57 3.62 -0.88 0.65
CA VAL A 57 4.16 -2.24 0.52
C VAL A 57 3.05 -3.21 0.21
N PHE A 58 3.23 -4.01 -0.84
CA PHE A 58 2.35 -5.14 -1.15
C PHE A 58 2.70 -6.31 -0.24
N VAL A 59 1.72 -6.80 0.53
CA VAL A 59 1.87 -7.94 1.44
C VAL A 59 0.88 -9.06 1.09
N ASN A 60 1.35 -10.29 1.14
CA ASN A 60 0.60 -11.52 0.87
C ASN A 60 0.43 -12.41 2.10
N SER A 61 1.09 -12.10 3.22
CA SER A 61 1.00 -12.88 4.46
C SER A 61 1.05 -12.02 5.71
N LEU A 62 0.58 -12.57 6.83
CA LEU A 62 0.70 -11.93 8.14
C LEU A 62 2.17 -11.72 8.57
N LEU A 63 3.08 -12.59 8.14
CA LEU A 63 4.51 -12.44 8.42
C LEU A 63 5.08 -11.22 7.68
N GLU A 64 4.81 -11.10 6.38
CA GLU A 64 5.20 -9.93 5.58
C GLU A 64 4.60 -8.65 6.16
N TYR A 65 3.31 -8.66 6.51
CA TYR A 65 2.65 -7.56 7.20
C TYR A 65 3.37 -7.17 8.50
N ALA A 66 3.59 -8.13 9.41
CA ALA A 66 4.20 -7.89 10.71
C ALA A 66 5.62 -7.33 10.59
N LEU A 67 6.40 -7.75 9.59
CA LEU A 67 7.71 -7.18 9.31
C LEU A 67 7.59 -5.75 8.76
N MET A 68 6.75 -5.54 7.77
CA MET A 68 6.69 -4.27 7.02
C MET A 68 6.08 -3.13 7.81
N VAL A 69 5.11 -3.38 8.70
CA VAL A 69 4.49 -2.32 9.53
C VAL A 69 5.52 -1.59 10.41
N ASN A 70 6.58 -2.28 10.84
CA ASN A 70 7.63 -1.71 11.69
C ASN A 70 8.47 -0.63 10.98
N PHE A 71 8.43 -0.58 9.64
CA PHE A 71 9.09 0.46 8.86
C PHE A 71 8.20 1.69 8.65
N LYS A 72 6.94 1.67 9.12
CA LYS A 72 5.97 2.77 9.01
C LYS A 72 5.62 3.15 7.56
N PRO A 73 5.20 2.20 6.71
CA PRO A 73 4.69 2.52 5.39
C PRO A 73 3.46 3.42 5.50
N SER A 74 3.22 4.26 4.48
CA SER A 74 1.97 5.02 4.43
C SER A 74 0.77 4.11 4.12
N TYR A 75 0.99 3.06 3.33
CA TYR A 75 -0.04 2.14 2.90
C TYR A 75 0.44 0.69 2.87
N LEU A 76 -0.46 -0.24 3.16
CA LEU A 76 -0.28 -1.66 2.91
C LEU A 76 -1.27 -2.10 1.84
N LEU A 77 -0.75 -2.61 0.72
CA LEU A 77 -1.55 -3.10 -0.39
C LEU A 77 -1.87 -4.58 -0.13
N VAL A 78 -3.15 -4.91 -0.07
CA VAL A 78 -3.63 -6.27 0.25
C VAL A 78 -4.63 -6.72 -0.80
N ASN A 79 -4.51 -7.97 -1.26
CA ASN A 79 -5.40 -8.54 -2.27
C ASN A 79 -6.54 -9.35 -1.63
N ASN A 80 -6.19 -10.22 -0.67
CA ASN A 80 -7.11 -11.17 -0.07
C ASN A 80 -7.36 -10.82 1.41
N HIS A 81 -8.59 -11.03 1.88
CA HIS A 81 -9.00 -10.84 3.27
C HIS A 81 -8.58 -9.48 3.88
N PRO A 82 -8.90 -8.35 3.23
CA PRO A 82 -8.46 -7.02 3.69
C PRO A 82 -8.93 -6.68 5.11
N GLN A 83 -10.05 -7.26 5.56
CA GLN A 83 -10.61 -7.05 6.89
C GLN A 83 -9.71 -7.62 8.00
N ASP A 84 -8.96 -8.71 7.75
CA ASP A 84 -8.03 -9.28 8.73
C ASP A 84 -6.89 -8.30 9.00
N TYR A 85 -6.31 -7.75 7.94
CA TYR A 85 -5.27 -6.73 8.03
C TYR A 85 -5.79 -5.42 8.62
N GLN A 86 -7.01 -5.00 8.27
CA GLN A 86 -7.64 -3.79 8.84
C GLN A 86 -7.87 -3.93 10.35
N SER A 87 -8.34 -5.10 10.80
CA SER A 87 -8.56 -5.36 12.22
C SER A 87 -7.25 -5.30 12.99
N LEU A 88 -6.19 -5.92 12.47
CA LEU A 88 -4.85 -5.83 13.06
C LEU A 88 -4.32 -4.39 13.08
N ALA A 89 -4.51 -3.62 12.01
CA ALA A 89 -4.08 -2.22 11.97
C ALA A 89 -4.80 -1.37 13.02
N ASN A 90 -6.09 -1.61 13.23
CA ASN A 90 -6.88 -0.93 14.24
C ASN A 90 -6.47 -1.35 15.67
N ASP A 91 -6.31 -2.65 15.92
CA ASP A 91 -5.98 -3.19 17.24
C ASP A 91 -4.58 -2.75 17.71
N TYR A 92 -3.62 -2.67 16.79
CA TYR A 92 -2.27 -2.17 17.07
C TYR A 92 -2.12 -0.65 16.89
N LEU A 93 -3.20 0.07 16.59
CA LEU A 93 -3.22 1.52 16.39
C LEU A 93 -2.16 2.00 15.39
N LEU A 94 -2.04 1.29 14.25
CA LEU A 94 -1.07 1.62 13.22
C LEU A 94 -1.47 2.89 12.45
N ASP A 95 -0.49 3.72 12.10
CA ASP A 95 -0.69 4.87 11.23
C ASP A 95 -0.87 4.47 9.74
N ALA A 96 -0.36 3.29 9.37
CA ALA A 96 -0.43 2.76 8.01
C ALA A 96 -1.88 2.45 7.64
N ARG A 97 -2.28 2.85 6.42
CA ARG A 97 -3.64 2.60 5.91
C ARG A 97 -3.69 1.31 5.10
N ILE A 98 -4.71 0.50 5.33
CA ILE A 98 -4.94 -0.70 4.51
C ILE A 98 -5.64 -0.31 3.21
N LEU A 99 -5.02 -0.62 2.07
CA LEU A 99 -5.62 -0.43 0.75
C LEU A 99 -5.94 -1.79 0.13
N TRP A 100 -7.23 -2.08 0.00
CA TRP A 100 -7.69 -3.26 -0.70
C TRP A 100 -7.57 -3.08 -2.21
N ILE A 101 -6.88 -4.02 -2.86
CA ILE A 101 -6.74 -4.06 -4.31
C ILE A 101 -8.04 -4.62 -4.91
N VAL A 102 -8.70 -3.82 -5.74
CA VAL A 102 -10.01 -4.16 -6.33
C VAL A 102 -9.99 -4.07 -7.84
N GLU A 103 -10.82 -4.89 -8.51
CA GLU A 103 -10.90 -4.92 -9.98
C GLU A 103 -11.78 -3.81 -10.56
N ASN A 104 -12.88 -3.50 -9.87
CA ASN A 104 -13.92 -2.62 -10.38
C ASN A 104 -14.71 -1.97 -9.23
N GLN A 105 -15.60 -1.04 -9.59
CA GLN A 105 -16.27 -0.17 -8.63
C GLN A 105 -17.26 -0.89 -7.70
N VAL A 106 -17.73 -2.08 -8.06
CA VAL A 106 -18.71 -2.83 -7.26
C VAL A 106 -18.16 -3.13 -5.86
N HIS A 107 -16.84 -3.26 -5.73
CA HIS A 107 -16.17 -3.53 -4.46
C HIS A 107 -16.09 -2.31 -3.52
N LEU A 108 -16.44 -1.09 -3.97
CA LEU A 108 -16.39 0.09 -3.08
C LEU A 108 -17.43 -0.01 -1.95
N GLU A 109 -18.65 -0.46 -2.26
CA GLU A 109 -19.68 -0.64 -1.23
C GLU A 109 -19.30 -1.74 -0.24
N GLU A 110 -18.64 -2.79 -0.72
CA GLU A 110 -18.14 -3.88 0.12
C GLU A 110 -17.02 -3.38 1.05
N ALA A 111 -16.07 -2.61 0.52
CA ALA A 111 -15.01 -1.98 1.32
C ALA A 111 -15.58 -1.06 2.40
N LEU A 112 -16.64 -0.28 2.10
CA LEU A 112 -17.34 0.57 3.06
C LEU A 112 -18.00 -0.25 4.18
N LYS A 113 -18.69 -1.34 3.83
CA LYS A 113 -19.34 -2.24 4.81
C LYS A 113 -18.30 -2.91 5.71
N MET A 114 -17.17 -3.32 5.15
CA MET A 114 -16.03 -3.89 5.88
C MET A 114 -15.21 -2.84 6.66
N ARG A 115 -15.48 -1.55 6.47
CA ARG A 115 -14.77 -0.42 7.09
C ARG A 115 -13.27 -0.42 6.77
N ILE A 116 -12.90 -0.78 5.54
CA ILE A 116 -11.52 -0.72 5.07
C ILE A 116 -11.09 0.74 4.90
N ASP A 117 -9.86 1.07 5.27
CA ASP A 117 -9.28 2.40 5.17
C ASP A 117 -9.33 2.95 3.75
N GLY A 118 -9.12 2.11 2.74
CA GLY A 118 -9.27 2.49 1.34
C GLY A 118 -9.24 1.35 0.34
N VAL A 119 -9.45 1.70 -0.92
CA VAL A 119 -9.30 0.81 -2.07
C VAL A 119 -8.34 1.40 -3.09
N ILE A 120 -7.70 0.52 -3.85
CA ILE A 120 -6.89 0.88 -5.00
C ILE A 120 -7.24 -0.04 -6.18
N PHE A 121 -7.52 0.54 -7.34
CA PHE A 121 -7.85 -0.25 -8.51
C PHE A 121 -6.61 -0.99 -9.03
N ARG A 122 -6.74 -2.29 -9.30
CA ARG A 122 -5.62 -3.12 -9.81
C ARG A 122 -4.96 -2.51 -11.04
N LYS A 123 -5.77 -2.04 -12.00
CA LYS A 123 -5.31 -1.36 -13.22
C LYS A 123 -4.46 -0.13 -12.93
N PHE A 124 -4.70 0.57 -11.83
CA PHE A 124 -3.92 1.75 -11.43
C PHE A 124 -2.52 1.39 -10.92
N LEU A 125 -2.33 0.15 -10.45
CA LEU A 125 -1.04 -0.41 -10.08
C LEU A 125 -0.33 -1.11 -11.26
N ASN A 126 -0.94 -1.17 -12.46
CA ASN A 126 -0.43 -1.97 -13.59
C ASN A 126 -0.21 -3.47 -13.23
N LEU A 127 -1.14 -4.05 -12.45
CA LEU A 127 -1.15 -5.47 -12.02
C LEU A 127 -2.25 -6.30 -12.70
#